data_AF-A0A2J6PR31-F1
#
_entry.id   AF-A0A2J6PR31-F1
#
_cell.length_a   1.000
_cell.length_b   1.000
_cell.length_c   1.000
_cell.angle_alpha   90.00
_cell.angle_beta   90.00
_cell.angle_gamma   90.00
#
_symmetry.space_group_name_H-M   'P 1'
#
loop_
_entity.id
_entity.type
_entity.pdbx_description
1 polymer ?
#
loop_
_entity_poly.entity_id
_entity_poly.type
_entity_poly.pdbx_seq_one_letter_code
_entity_poly.pdbx_strand_id
1 'polypeptide(L)'
;MTNGVDIFTLIVYIPLLNPLLYCLWKHGKAGLLGWICLQSYCCIRIVAAILDIHNIAVHSTSSTSLILSNLGLSPLLLGTLGVLHEARRARNPNLNNKWEWLRVIQFHMAIIGAIVLLIFGVFREIDNAPHTPNVLMKVGVIGILGCWFTLSIWTLLSWFRPVENTSDNAAYADGTTLLLGVLCGLPFLGVREIYALLSVFISNPNFKNETAPKVVLSVVPEMLVTFSLVFAGIKTRNIGKLRNMSKA
;
A
#
# COMPACT_ATOMS: atom_id res chain seq x y z
N MET A 1 11.71 -3.88 23.22
CA MET A 1 10.64 -3.83 22.19
C MET A 1 9.34 -3.57 22.93
N THR A 2 8.64 -2.50 22.60
CA THR A 2 7.46 -2.06 23.37
C THR A 2 6.18 -2.62 22.78
N ASN A 3 5.45 -3.42 23.56
CA ASN A 3 4.08 -3.88 23.26
C ASN A 3 3.14 -2.77 22.79
N GLY A 4 3.41 -1.51 23.17
CA GLY A 4 2.58 -0.36 22.82
C GLY A 4 2.38 -0.14 21.32
N VAL A 5 3.40 -0.36 20.47
CA VAL A 5 3.28 -0.15 19.01
C VAL A 5 2.37 -1.21 18.37
N ASP A 6 2.51 -2.46 18.83
CA ASP A 6 1.73 -3.59 18.30
C ASP A 6 0.28 -3.51 18.79
N ILE A 7 0.06 -3.19 20.08
CA ILE A 7 -1.28 -2.93 20.63
C ILE A 7 -1.95 -1.76 19.89
N PHE A 8 -1.23 -0.66 19.66
CA PHE A 8 -1.74 0.48 18.90
C PHE A 8 -2.12 0.09 17.47
N THR A 9 -1.30 -0.72 16.81
CA THR A 9 -1.59 -1.27 15.48
C THR A 9 -2.92 -2.03 15.51
N LEU A 10 -3.16 -2.89 16.50
CA LEU A 10 -4.43 -3.62 16.62
C LEU A 10 -5.64 -2.68 16.80
N ILE A 11 -5.53 -1.70 17.70
CA ILE A 11 -6.59 -0.72 17.99
C ILE A 11 -6.98 0.06 16.73
N VAL A 12 -6.03 0.35 15.84
CA VAL A 12 -6.26 1.13 14.61
C VAL A 12 -6.79 0.24 13.48
N TYR A 13 -6.12 -0.88 13.19
CA TYR A 13 -6.39 -1.65 11.97
C TYR A 13 -7.62 -2.56 12.09
N ILE A 14 -8.01 -3.01 13.29
CA ILE A 14 -9.21 -3.82 13.48
C ILE A 14 -10.48 -3.02 13.10
N PRO A 15 -10.72 -1.80 13.60
CA PRO A 15 -11.85 -0.99 13.17
C PRO A 15 -11.85 -0.66 11.68
N LEU A 16 -10.66 -0.47 11.07
CA LEU A 16 -10.51 -0.14 9.65
C LEU A 16 -10.95 -1.25 8.69
N LEU A 17 -11.06 -2.50 9.14
CA LEU A 17 -11.62 -3.59 8.31
C LEU A 17 -13.07 -3.33 7.90
N ASN A 18 -13.88 -2.70 8.76
CA ASN A 18 -15.29 -2.43 8.48
C ASN A 18 -15.49 -1.43 7.32
N PRO A 19 -14.89 -0.21 7.34
CA PRO A 19 -15.04 0.72 6.24
C PRO A 19 -14.40 0.22 4.94
N LEU A 20 -13.31 -0.56 5.01
CA LEU A 20 -12.71 -1.17 3.82
C LEU A 20 -13.62 -2.23 3.19
N LEU A 21 -14.27 -3.07 4.00
CA LEU A 21 -15.28 -4.01 3.52
C LEU A 21 -16.49 -3.29 2.91
N TYR A 22 -16.90 -2.19 3.53
CA TYR A 22 -17.96 -1.33 2.99
C TYR A 22 -17.58 -0.74 1.63
N CYS A 23 -16.37 -0.20 1.48
CA CYS A 23 -15.86 0.30 0.20
C CYS A 23 -15.78 -0.82 -0.85
N LEU A 24 -15.26 -1.99 -0.48
CA LEU A 24 -15.21 -3.17 -1.36
C LEU A 24 -16.58 -3.51 -1.95
N TRP A 25 -17.62 -3.51 -1.11
CA TRP A 25 -18.98 -3.78 -1.55
C TRP A 25 -19.57 -2.67 -2.43
N LYS A 26 -19.36 -1.39 -2.07
CA LYS A 26 -19.94 -0.24 -2.79
C LYS A 26 -19.28 0.05 -4.14
N HIS A 27 -17.97 -0.14 -4.25
CA HIS A 27 -17.22 0.13 -5.47
C HIS A 27 -17.32 -1.03 -6.48
N GLY A 28 -17.58 -2.24 -6.01
CA GLY A 28 -17.83 -3.43 -6.84
C GLY A 28 -16.64 -3.82 -7.71
N LYS A 29 -16.92 -4.38 -8.89
CA LYS A 29 -15.89 -4.99 -9.78
C LYS A 29 -14.75 -4.05 -10.18
N ALA A 30 -14.99 -2.75 -10.25
CA ALA A 30 -13.96 -1.80 -10.69
C ALA A 30 -13.03 -1.34 -9.56
N GLY A 31 -13.49 -1.34 -8.32
CA GLY A 31 -12.65 -1.07 -7.16
C GLY A 31 -12.06 -2.33 -6.52
N LEU A 32 -12.51 -3.52 -6.95
CA LEU A 32 -12.15 -4.81 -6.36
C LEU A 32 -10.65 -4.95 -6.08
N LEU A 33 -9.82 -4.58 -7.05
CA LEU A 33 -8.37 -4.67 -6.95
C LEU A 33 -7.81 -3.82 -5.81
N GLY A 34 -8.26 -2.56 -5.69
CA GLY A 34 -7.78 -1.66 -4.64
C GLY A 34 -8.25 -2.09 -3.26
N TRP A 35 -9.55 -2.34 -3.12
CA TRP A 35 -10.15 -2.58 -1.81
C TRP A 35 -9.79 -3.96 -1.24
N ILE A 36 -9.62 -5.01 -2.06
CA ILE A 36 -9.10 -6.30 -1.57
C ILE A 36 -7.66 -6.17 -1.09
N CYS A 37 -6.80 -5.46 -1.83
CA CYS A 37 -5.42 -5.23 -1.42
C CYS A 37 -5.31 -4.41 -0.13
N LEU A 38 -6.17 -3.42 0.07
CA LEU A 38 -6.23 -2.67 1.34
C LEU A 38 -6.80 -3.52 2.49
N GLN A 39 -7.75 -4.42 2.21
CA GLN A 39 -8.25 -5.35 3.21
C GLN A 39 -7.16 -6.34 3.63
N SER A 40 -6.46 -6.94 2.66
CA SER A 40 -5.36 -7.88 2.94
C SER A 40 -4.20 -7.20 3.66
N TYR A 41 -3.91 -5.94 3.32
CA TYR A 41 -2.97 -5.10 4.06
C TYR A 41 -3.33 -5.04 5.55
N CYS A 42 -4.57 -4.67 5.89
CA CYS A 42 -5.00 -4.57 7.29
C CYS A 42 -4.91 -5.92 8.01
N CYS A 43 -5.32 -7.01 7.36
CA CYS A 43 -5.18 -8.36 7.92
C CYS A 43 -3.71 -8.71 8.22
N ILE A 44 -2.80 -8.41 7.29
CA ILE A 44 -1.36 -8.64 7.47
C ILE A 44 -0.82 -7.83 8.66
N ARG A 45 -1.23 -6.57 8.81
CA ARG A 45 -0.82 -5.71 9.95
C ARG A 45 -1.31 -6.26 11.29
N ILE A 46 -2.55 -6.77 11.34
CA ILE A 46 -3.12 -7.38 12.55
C ILE A 46 -2.36 -8.66 12.92
N VAL A 47 -2.14 -9.56 11.95
CA VAL A 47 -1.43 -10.82 12.20
C VAL A 47 0.02 -10.56 12.61
N ALA A 48 0.71 -9.60 11.99
CA ALA A 48 2.07 -9.20 12.37
C ALA A 48 2.13 -8.73 13.82
N ALA A 49 1.23 -7.83 14.22
CA ALA A 49 1.18 -7.32 15.60
C ALA A 49 0.89 -8.43 16.62
N ILE A 50 0.00 -9.38 16.31
CA ILE A 50 -0.29 -10.53 17.19
C ILE A 50 0.95 -11.43 17.34
N LEU A 51 1.63 -11.72 16.23
CA LEU A 51 2.85 -12.54 16.25
C LEU A 51 3.99 -11.87 17.02
N ASP A 52 4.19 -10.56 16.85
CA ASP A 52 5.21 -9.80 17.60
C ASP A 52 4.92 -9.79 19.11
N ILE A 53 3.66 -9.59 19.52
CA ILE A 53 3.26 -9.68 20.93
C ILE A 53 3.50 -11.08 21.49
N HIS A 54 3.15 -12.13 20.73
CA HIS A 54 3.36 -13.52 21.14
C HIS A 54 4.86 -13.86 21.28
N ASN A 55 5.66 -13.45 20.31
CA ASN A 55 7.12 -13.63 20.30
C ASN A 55 7.77 -13.00 21.54
N ILE A 56 7.33 -11.79 21.94
CA ILE A 56 7.80 -11.12 23.15
C ILE A 56 7.42 -11.93 24.39
N ALA A 57 6.19 -12.44 24.47
CA ALA A 57 5.71 -13.23 25.61
C ALA A 57 6.47 -14.55 25.79
N VAL A 58 6.91 -15.17 24.70
CA VAL A 58 7.63 -16.47 24.71
C VAL A 58 9.16 -16.29 24.64
N HIS A 59 9.66 -15.05 24.62
CA HIS A 59 11.09 -14.73 24.44
C HIS A 59 11.72 -15.41 23.20
N SER A 60 10.94 -15.53 22.11
CA SER A 60 11.36 -16.19 20.88
C SER A 60 11.10 -15.30 19.68
N THR A 61 12.06 -15.17 18.77
CA THR A 61 11.88 -14.43 17.51
C THR A 61 11.52 -15.39 16.40
N SER A 62 10.26 -15.38 15.95
CA SER A 62 9.86 -16.16 14.77
C SER A 62 10.25 -15.43 13.47
N SER A 63 10.92 -16.16 12.56
CA SER A 63 11.25 -15.68 11.20
C SER A 63 10.02 -15.14 10.46
N THR A 64 8.86 -15.75 10.72
CA THR A 64 7.56 -15.33 10.19
C THR A 64 7.19 -13.89 10.56
N SER A 65 7.50 -13.44 11.77
CA SER A 65 7.14 -12.09 12.21
C SER A 65 8.02 -11.01 11.56
N LEU A 66 9.31 -11.31 11.40
CA LEU A 66 10.26 -10.46 10.67
C LEU A 66 9.85 -10.32 9.20
N ILE A 67 9.44 -11.42 8.58
CA ILE A 67 8.94 -11.42 7.20
C ILE A 67 7.67 -10.57 7.10
N LEU A 68 6.67 -10.83 7.96
CA LEU A 68 5.37 -10.19 7.88
C LEU A 68 5.43 -8.67 8.13
N SER A 69 6.33 -8.23 9.01
CA SER A 69 6.63 -6.82 9.25
C SER A 69 7.15 -6.08 8.01
N ASN A 70 7.86 -6.79 7.12
CA ASN A 70 8.37 -6.23 5.86
C ASN A 70 7.39 -6.41 4.69
N LEU A 71 6.51 -7.42 4.73
CA LEU A 71 5.52 -7.70 3.69
C LEU A 71 4.31 -6.76 3.68
N GLY A 72 4.03 -6.04 4.77
CA GLY A 72 2.92 -5.09 4.83
C GLY A 72 2.99 -3.98 3.77
N LEU A 73 4.15 -3.68 3.21
CA LEU A 73 4.35 -2.60 2.23
C LEU A 73 3.62 -2.83 0.91
N SER A 74 3.64 -4.08 0.44
CA SER A 74 3.22 -4.39 -0.92
C SER A 74 1.71 -4.38 -1.13
N PRO A 75 0.90 -4.93 -0.21
CA PRO A 75 -0.55 -4.79 -0.27
C PRO A 75 -1.00 -3.32 -0.24
N LEU A 76 -0.30 -2.43 0.46
CA LEU A 76 -0.63 -1.00 0.50
C LEU A 76 -0.34 -0.30 -0.83
N LEU A 77 0.83 -0.55 -1.44
CA LEU A 77 1.16 -0.04 -2.78
C LEU A 77 0.21 -0.57 -3.85
N LEU A 78 -0.12 -1.87 -3.82
CA LEU A 78 -1.08 -2.48 -4.73
C LEU A 78 -2.50 -1.96 -4.53
N GLY A 79 -2.90 -1.75 -3.28
CA GLY A 79 -4.17 -1.11 -2.91
C GLY A 79 -4.26 0.30 -3.47
N THR A 80 -3.19 1.09 -3.30
CA THR A 80 -3.10 2.46 -3.83
C THR A 80 -3.16 2.46 -5.37
N LEU A 81 -2.47 1.53 -6.04
CA LEU A 81 -2.60 1.34 -7.48
C LEU A 81 -4.03 0.97 -7.89
N GLY A 82 -4.68 0.07 -7.17
CA GLY A 82 -6.06 -0.34 -7.47
C GLY A 82 -7.06 0.81 -7.31
N VAL A 83 -6.89 1.67 -6.31
CA VAL A 83 -7.70 2.90 -6.16
C VAL A 83 -7.39 3.89 -7.28
N LEU A 84 -6.12 4.04 -7.68
CA LEU A 84 -5.74 4.86 -8.84
C LEU A 84 -6.37 4.34 -10.14
N HIS A 85 -6.35 3.03 -10.36
CA HIS A 85 -7.00 2.37 -11.49
C HIS A 85 -8.49 2.72 -11.53
N GLU A 86 -9.19 2.58 -10.40
CA GLU A 86 -10.60 2.92 -10.29
C GLU A 86 -10.87 4.41 -10.58
N ALA A 87 -10.09 5.30 -9.97
CA ALA A 87 -10.20 6.74 -10.15
C ALA A 87 -10.05 7.13 -11.63
N ARG A 88 -9.06 6.55 -12.33
CA ARG A 88 -8.80 6.81 -13.75
C ARG A 88 -9.91 6.30 -14.65
N ARG A 89 -10.47 5.11 -14.36
CA ARG A 89 -11.61 4.57 -15.12
C ARG A 89 -12.90 5.36 -14.89
N ALA A 90 -13.06 5.97 -13.72
CA ALA A 90 -14.19 6.86 -13.46
C ALA A 90 -14.04 8.22 -14.14
N ARG A 91 -12.82 8.77 -14.21
CA ARG A 91 -12.52 10.05 -14.87
C ARG A 91 -12.44 9.95 -16.39
N ASN A 92 -12.13 8.79 -16.96
CA ASN A 92 -12.02 8.60 -18.40
C ASN A 92 -12.72 7.29 -18.84
N PRO A 93 -13.96 7.36 -19.34
CA PRO A 93 -14.70 6.19 -19.82
C PRO A 93 -14.13 5.60 -21.12
N ASN A 94 -13.43 6.41 -21.92
CA ASN A 94 -12.79 6.03 -23.19
C ASN A 94 -11.41 5.36 -23.00
N LEU A 95 -10.97 5.18 -21.75
CA LEU A 95 -9.67 4.61 -21.45
C LEU A 95 -9.57 3.17 -21.99
N ASN A 96 -8.55 2.91 -22.80
CA ASN A 96 -8.34 1.59 -23.38
C ASN A 96 -8.08 0.55 -22.28
N ASN A 97 -9.11 -0.25 -21.98
CA ASN A 97 -9.11 -1.21 -20.88
C ASN A 97 -8.01 -2.26 -20.99
N LYS A 98 -7.62 -2.67 -22.21
CA LYS A 98 -6.56 -3.68 -22.41
C LYS A 98 -5.20 -3.14 -22.01
N TRP A 99 -4.87 -1.93 -22.47
CA TRP A 99 -3.59 -1.27 -22.14
C TRP A 99 -3.50 -0.90 -20.67
N GLU A 100 -4.62 -0.52 -20.07
CA GLU A 100 -4.68 -0.22 -18.65
C GLU A 100 -4.36 -1.48 -17.83
N TRP A 101 -5.09 -2.57 -18.06
CA TRP A 101 -4.86 -3.84 -17.36
C TRP A 101 -3.46 -4.39 -17.57
N LEU A 102 -2.90 -4.25 -18.78
CA LEU A 102 -1.52 -4.66 -19.05
C LEU A 102 -0.53 -3.93 -18.12
N ARG A 103 -0.68 -2.61 -17.95
CA ARG A 103 0.18 -1.81 -17.04
C ARG A 103 -0.03 -2.20 -15.58
N VAL A 104 -1.28 -2.44 -15.19
CA VAL A 104 -1.60 -2.93 -13.83
C VAL A 104 -0.92 -4.26 -13.57
N ILE A 105 -1.02 -5.23 -14.49
CA ILE A 105 -0.37 -6.55 -14.37
C ILE A 105 1.15 -6.41 -14.32
N GLN A 106 1.75 -5.59 -15.19
CA GLN A 106 3.19 -5.33 -15.17
C GLN A 106 3.65 -4.77 -13.81
N PHE A 107 2.89 -3.84 -13.23
CA PHE A 107 3.19 -3.30 -11.91
C PHE A 107 3.03 -4.34 -10.79
N HIS A 108 2.01 -5.19 -10.86
CA HIS A 108 1.84 -6.30 -9.91
C HIS A 108 3.03 -7.26 -9.97
N MET A 109 3.46 -7.64 -11.18
CA MET A 109 4.62 -8.52 -11.35
C MET A 109 5.91 -7.88 -10.84
N ALA A 110 6.09 -6.56 -11.05
CA ALA A 110 7.25 -5.82 -10.52
C ALA A 110 7.28 -5.83 -8.99
N ILE A 111 6.13 -5.58 -8.34
CA ILE A 111 6.02 -5.64 -6.88
C ILE A 111 6.28 -7.06 -6.36
N ILE A 112 5.69 -8.09 -6.98
CA ILE A 112 5.92 -9.48 -6.59
C ILE A 112 7.41 -9.83 -6.70
N GLY A 113 8.06 -9.46 -7.81
CA GLY A 113 9.50 -9.67 -7.99
C GLY A 113 10.34 -8.99 -6.90
N ALA A 114 10.05 -7.72 -6.58
CA ALA A 114 10.76 -6.98 -5.55
C ALA A 114 10.59 -7.60 -4.15
N ILE A 115 9.37 -8.05 -3.80
CA ILE A 115 9.10 -8.76 -2.56
C ILE A 115 9.88 -10.07 -2.48
N VAL A 116 9.85 -10.87 -3.55
CA VAL A 116 10.51 -12.17 -3.57
C VAL A 116 12.00 -12.00 -3.30
N LEU A 117 12.64 -11.00 -3.92
CA LEU A 117 14.04 -10.67 -3.66
C LEU A 117 14.27 -10.24 -2.21
N LEU A 118 13.37 -9.42 -1.64
CA LEU A 118 13.44 -8.98 -0.25
C LEU A 118 13.35 -10.17 0.72
N ILE A 119 12.36 -11.06 0.53
CA ILE A 119 12.15 -12.27 1.33
C ILE A 119 13.40 -13.17 1.27
N PHE A 120 13.92 -13.44 0.07
CA PHE A 120 15.13 -14.25 -0.07
C PHE A 120 16.35 -13.59 0.59
N GLY A 121 16.44 -12.26 0.57
CA GLY A 121 17.46 -11.52 1.31
C GLY A 121 17.35 -11.75 2.82
N VAL A 122 16.14 -11.66 3.38
CA VAL A 122 15.87 -11.91 4.81
C VAL A 122 16.19 -13.35 5.21
N PHE A 123 15.80 -14.35 4.41
CA PHE A 123 16.11 -15.75 4.73
C PHE A 123 17.61 -16.02 4.79
N ARG A 124 18.37 -15.48 3.82
CA ARG A 124 19.83 -15.64 3.81
C ARG A 124 20.52 -14.94 4.98
N GLU A 125 19.95 -13.85 5.49
CA GLU A 125 20.42 -13.16 6.69
C GLU A 125 20.23 -14.04 7.93
N ILE A 126 19.07 -14.70 8.05
CA ILE A 126 18.78 -15.63 9.16
C ILE A 126 19.73 -16.83 9.14
N ASP A 127 20.05 -17.35 7.95
CA ASP A 127 20.92 -18.52 7.77
C ASP A 127 22.44 -18.20 7.88
N ASN A 128 22.82 -16.96 8.22
CA ASN A 128 24.22 -16.49 8.30
C ASN A 128 25.06 -16.76 7.03
N ALA A 129 24.45 -16.74 5.84
CA ALA A 129 25.14 -17.05 4.60
C ALA A 129 26.18 -15.95 4.25
N PRO A 130 27.44 -16.30 3.93
CA PRO A 130 28.47 -15.30 3.67
C PRO A 130 28.24 -14.60 2.31
N HIS A 131 28.27 -13.26 2.31
CA HIS A 131 28.41 -12.33 1.16
C HIS A 131 27.19 -12.02 0.26
N THR A 132 26.10 -12.79 0.25
CA THR A 132 24.88 -12.47 -0.53
C THR A 132 23.65 -11.88 0.19
N PRO A 133 23.47 -11.97 1.52
CA PRO A 133 22.23 -11.53 2.19
C PRO A 133 21.85 -10.07 1.94
N ASN A 134 22.84 -9.19 2.05
CA ASN A 134 22.65 -7.74 2.02
C ASN A 134 22.24 -7.22 0.62
N VAL A 135 22.73 -7.85 -0.46
CA VAL A 135 22.47 -7.40 -1.83
C VAL A 135 21.02 -7.66 -2.24
N LEU A 136 20.47 -8.84 -1.96
CA LEU A 136 19.10 -9.19 -2.34
C LEU A 136 18.06 -8.30 -1.64
N MET A 137 18.26 -8.05 -0.34
CA MET A 137 17.41 -7.16 0.43
C MET A 137 17.48 -5.71 -0.09
N LYS A 138 18.69 -5.21 -0.41
CA LYS A 138 18.90 -3.89 -1.02
C LYS A 138 18.20 -3.76 -2.36
N VAL A 139 18.36 -4.74 -3.25
CA VAL A 139 17.71 -4.73 -4.57
C VAL A 139 16.19 -4.78 -4.42
N GLY A 140 15.66 -5.60 -3.51
CA GLY A 140 14.23 -5.67 -3.23
C GLY A 140 13.65 -4.33 -2.79
N VAL A 141 14.26 -3.67 -1.81
CA VAL A 141 13.78 -2.37 -1.31
C VAL A 141 13.93 -1.25 -2.36
N ILE A 142 15.02 -1.22 -3.12
CA ILE A 142 15.16 -0.29 -4.26
C ILE A 142 14.04 -0.53 -5.29
N GLY A 143 13.70 -1.80 -5.56
CA GLY A 143 12.62 -2.17 -6.46
C GLY A 143 11.25 -1.67 -6.00
N ILE A 144 10.93 -1.81 -4.71
CA ILE A 144 9.69 -1.29 -4.11
C ILE A 144 9.64 0.24 -4.21
N LEU A 145 10.74 0.92 -3.89
CA LEU A 145 10.85 2.38 -4.03
C LEU A 145 10.65 2.82 -5.50
N GLY A 146 11.20 2.09 -6.46
CA GLY A 146 10.98 2.32 -7.89
C GLY A 146 9.51 2.15 -8.30
N CYS A 147 8.79 1.20 -7.70
CA CYS A 147 7.35 1.04 -7.88
C CYS A 147 6.59 2.25 -7.33
N TRP A 148 6.97 2.78 -6.16
CA TRP A 148 6.39 4.01 -5.63
C TRP A 148 6.63 5.22 -6.55
N PHE A 149 7.84 5.40 -7.09
CA PHE A 149 8.12 6.47 -8.07
C PHE A 149 7.24 6.33 -9.31
N THR A 150 7.13 5.12 -9.85
CA THR A 150 6.29 4.83 -11.02
C THR A 150 4.83 5.15 -10.74
N LEU A 151 4.30 4.75 -9.58
CA LEU A 151 2.94 5.05 -9.14
C LEU A 151 2.71 6.55 -8.96
N SER A 152 3.70 7.27 -8.42
CA SER A 152 3.65 8.71 -8.21
C SER A 152 3.60 9.46 -9.53
N ILE A 153 4.48 9.13 -10.48
CA ILE A 153 4.47 9.69 -11.83
C ILE A 153 3.13 9.38 -12.51
N TRP A 154 2.63 8.15 -12.40
CA TRP A 154 1.36 7.77 -13.01
C TRP A 154 0.17 8.55 -12.42
N THR A 155 0.18 8.79 -11.11
CA THR A 155 -0.84 9.60 -10.42
C THR A 155 -0.79 11.05 -10.89
N LEU A 156 0.40 11.65 -10.93
CA LEU A 156 0.60 13.03 -11.40
C LEU A 156 0.18 13.20 -12.87
N LEU A 157 0.63 12.30 -13.75
CA LEU A 157 0.20 12.29 -15.16
C LEU A 157 -1.31 12.11 -15.30
N SER A 158 -1.96 11.41 -14.37
CA SER A 158 -3.41 11.28 -14.37
C SER A 158 -4.10 12.55 -13.87
N TRP A 159 -3.50 13.25 -12.91
CA TRP A 159 -4.00 14.52 -12.38
C TRP A 159 -4.00 15.61 -13.46
N PHE A 160 -2.88 15.79 -14.17
CA PHE A 160 -2.71 16.83 -15.19
C PHE A 160 -3.40 16.54 -16.53
N ARG A 161 -4.12 15.43 -16.68
CA ARG A 161 -4.88 15.18 -17.91
C ARG A 161 -6.01 16.20 -18.04
N PRO A 162 -6.22 16.76 -19.26
CA PRO A 162 -7.33 17.67 -19.52
C PRO A 162 -8.66 17.01 -19.13
N VAL A 163 -9.58 17.80 -18.60
CA VAL A 163 -10.96 17.39 -18.40
C VAL A 163 -11.56 17.20 -19.80
N GLU A 164 -11.68 15.95 -20.24
CA GLU A 164 -12.46 15.63 -21.44
C GLU A 164 -13.90 16.08 -21.14
N ASN A 165 -14.50 16.87 -22.03
CA ASN A 165 -15.71 17.71 -21.91
C ASN A 165 -16.98 16.99 -21.38
N THR A 166 -16.88 16.40 -20.20
CA THR A 166 -17.84 15.52 -19.50
C THR A 166 -17.92 15.91 -18.02
N SER A 167 -17.61 17.18 -17.71
CA SER A 167 -17.57 17.75 -16.36
C SER A 167 -18.90 17.69 -15.60
N ASP A 168 -20.02 17.52 -16.31
CA ASP A 168 -21.35 17.33 -15.72
C ASP A 168 -21.62 15.91 -15.22
N ASN A 169 -20.69 14.98 -15.39
CA ASN A 169 -20.86 13.61 -14.93
C ASN A 169 -20.39 13.48 -13.47
N ALA A 170 -21.34 13.19 -12.56
CA ALA A 170 -21.05 12.93 -11.15
C ALA A 170 -19.99 11.82 -10.93
N ALA A 171 -19.82 10.89 -11.89
CA ALA A 171 -18.76 9.88 -11.85
C ALA A 171 -17.34 10.49 -11.97
N TYR A 172 -17.19 11.60 -12.70
CA TYR A 172 -15.92 12.32 -12.82
C TYR A 172 -15.52 12.99 -11.49
N ALA A 173 -16.48 13.60 -10.80
CA ALA A 173 -16.27 14.23 -9.50
C ALA A 173 -15.86 13.20 -8.43
N ASP A 174 -16.54 12.05 -8.40
CA ASP A 174 -16.17 10.93 -7.53
C ASP A 174 -14.79 10.36 -7.89
N GLY A 175 -14.50 10.16 -9.18
CA GLY A 175 -13.18 9.72 -9.64
C GLY A 175 -12.05 10.70 -9.29
N THR A 176 -12.32 12.01 -9.33
CA THR A 176 -11.36 13.05 -8.93
C THR A 176 -11.15 13.05 -7.43
N THR A 177 -12.19 12.79 -6.64
CA THR A 177 -12.07 12.63 -5.18
C THR A 177 -11.22 11.41 -4.80
N LEU A 178 -11.40 10.26 -5.48
CA LEU A 178 -10.54 9.10 -5.29
C LEU A 178 -9.08 9.41 -5.66
N LEU A 179 -8.87 10.07 -6.80
CA LEU A 179 -7.53 10.45 -7.23
C LEU A 179 -6.85 11.40 -6.24
N LEU A 180 -7.60 12.33 -5.65
CA LEU A 180 -7.09 13.22 -4.61
C LEU A 180 -6.71 12.43 -3.35
N GLY A 181 -7.49 11.43 -2.95
CA GLY A 181 -7.14 10.53 -1.85
C GLY A 181 -5.81 9.80 -2.08
N VAL A 182 -5.57 9.33 -3.31
CA VAL A 182 -4.29 8.74 -3.71
C VAL A 182 -3.17 9.78 -3.67
N LEU A 183 -3.39 10.96 -4.25
CA LEU A 183 -2.42 12.05 -4.31
C LEU A 183 -1.99 12.53 -2.92
N CYS A 184 -2.94 12.65 -1.98
CA CYS A 184 -2.68 12.98 -0.58
C CYS A 184 -1.95 11.87 0.17
N GLY A 185 -2.18 10.60 -0.19
CA GLY A 185 -1.51 9.45 0.44
C GLY A 185 -0.06 9.26 -0.02
N LEU A 186 0.24 9.52 -1.29
CA LEU A 186 1.54 9.24 -1.89
C LEU A 186 2.77 9.82 -1.16
N PRO A 187 2.75 11.07 -0.64
CA PRO A 187 3.88 11.60 0.14
C PRO A 187 4.17 10.78 1.39
N PHE A 188 3.13 10.36 2.12
CA PHE A 188 3.28 9.53 3.31
C PHE A 188 3.80 8.14 2.95
N LEU A 189 3.30 7.56 1.85
CA LEU A 189 3.83 6.30 1.33
C LEU A 189 5.31 6.45 0.96
N GLY A 190 5.72 7.60 0.40
CA GLY A 190 7.12 7.90 0.09
C GLY A 190 8.01 7.96 1.32
N VAL A 191 7.58 8.65 2.38
CA VAL A 191 8.30 8.69 3.68
C VAL A 191 8.53 7.27 4.20
N ARG A 192 7.51 6.41 4.10
CA ARG A 192 7.57 5.02 4.50
C ARG A 192 8.59 4.20 3.70
N GLU A 193 8.60 4.33 2.38
CA GLU A 193 9.55 3.61 1.52
C GLU A 193 10.99 4.11 1.71
N ILE A 194 11.18 5.42 1.94
CA ILE A 194 12.49 5.98 2.26
C ILE A 194 12.99 5.41 3.59
N TYR A 195 12.13 5.30 4.62
CA TYR A 195 12.52 4.66 5.87
C TYR A 195 12.91 3.18 5.67
N ALA A 196 12.16 2.43 4.86
CA ALA A 196 12.52 1.06 4.52
C ALA A 196 13.92 0.98 3.89
N LEU A 197 14.21 1.87 2.93
CA LEU A 197 15.53 1.99 2.31
C LEU A 197 16.61 2.30 3.35
N LEU A 198 16.42 3.34 4.16
CA LEU A 198 17.41 3.73 5.16
C LEU A 198 17.67 2.61 6.18
N SER A 199 16.64 1.86 6.58
CA SER A 199 16.78 0.75 7.54
C SER A 199 17.66 -0.41 7.02
N VAL A 200 17.71 -0.59 5.69
CA VAL A 200 18.53 -1.60 5.02
C VAL A 200 19.95 -1.09 4.77
N PHE A 201 20.11 0.19 4.42
CA PHE A 201 21.40 0.76 4.04
C PHE A 201 22.23 1.28 5.22
N ILE A 202 21.59 1.74 6.29
CA ILE A 202 22.26 2.24 7.49
C ILE A 202 22.52 1.07 8.44
N SER A 203 23.78 0.78 8.74
CA SER A 203 24.16 -0.30 9.68
C SER A 203 24.13 0.10 11.16
N ASN A 204 23.78 1.35 11.48
CA ASN A 204 23.80 1.85 12.86
C ASN A 204 22.64 1.23 13.68
N PRO A 205 22.92 0.47 14.76
CA PRO A 205 21.89 -0.19 15.56
C PRO A 205 20.96 0.81 16.27
N ASN A 206 21.45 2.02 16.60
CA ASN A 206 20.62 3.04 17.22
C ASN A 206 19.52 3.51 16.25
N PHE A 207 19.82 3.64 14.96
CA PHE A 207 18.83 4.01 13.95
C PHE A 207 17.78 2.90 13.72
N LYS A 208 18.19 1.62 13.78
CA LYS A 208 17.30 0.48 13.53
C LYS A 208 16.41 0.12 14.71
N ASN A 209 16.95 0.22 15.93
CA ASN A 209 16.32 -0.31 17.13
C ASN A 209 15.59 0.76 17.94
N GLU A 210 15.79 2.04 17.61
CA GLU A 210 15.05 3.11 18.25
C GLU A 210 13.58 3.09 17.82
N THR A 211 12.70 3.09 18.82
CA THR A 211 11.26 2.93 18.59
C THR A 211 10.65 4.19 17.97
N ALA A 212 11.18 5.38 18.28
CA ALA A 212 10.63 6.64 17.81
C ALA A 212 10.74 6.80 16.27
N PRO A 213 11.92 6.64 15.63
CA PRO A 213 12.03 6.66 14.16
C PRO A 213 11.14 5.61 13.49
N LYS A 214 11.08 4.39 14.05
CA LYS A 214 10.23 3.32 13.53
C LYS A 214 8.76 3.72 13.55
N VAL A 215 8.25 4.31 14.62
CA VAL A 215 6.84 4.71 14.69
C VAL A 215 6.55 5.86 13.74
N VAL A 216 7.35 6.92 13.79
CA VAL A 216 7.09 8.17 13.06
C VAL A 216 7.30 8.02 11.55
N LEU A 217 8.28 7.23 11.13
CA LEU A 217 8.65 7.10 9.72
C LEU A 217 8.10 5.83 9.06
N SER A 218 7.60 4.87 9.85
CA SER A 218 7.02 3.62 9.33
C SER A 218 5.52 3.51 9.59
N VAL A 219 5.11 3.49 10.86
CA VAL A 219 3.73 3.15 11.25
C VAL A 219 2.76 4.30 10.97
N VAL A 220 3.13 5.53 11.33
CA VAL A 220 2.27 6.71 11.15
C VAL A 220 1.99 6.99 9.68
N PRO A 221 2.97 7.00 8.76
CA PRO A 221 2.69 7.28 7.35
C PRO A 221 1.79 6.21 6.72
N GLU A 222 2.02 4.93 7.04
CA GLU A 222 1.14 3.81 6.63
C GLU A 222 -0.33 4.03 7.02
N MET A 223 -0.55 4.49 8.26
CA MET A 223 -1.90 4.81 8.74
C MET A 223 -2.49 5.99 7.98
N LEU A 224 -1.74 7.07 7.78
CA LEU A 224 -2.22 8.27 7.08
C LEU A 224 -2.62 7.96 5.63
N VAL A 225 -1.85 7.11 4.93
CA VAL A 225 -2.22 6.62 3.59
C VAL A 225 -3.56 5.87 3.67
N THR A 226 -3.68 4.93 4.59
CA THR A 226 -4.87 4.08 4.72
C THR A 226 -6.11 4.90 5.05
N PHE A 227 -6.02 5.84 5.99
CA PHE A 227 -7.11 6.77 6.31
C PHE A 227 -7.49 7.66 5.13
N SER A 228 -6.51 8.19 4.39
CA SER A 228 -6.77 9.00 3.19
C SER A 228 -7.56 8.22 2.14
N LEU A 229 -7.16 6.98 1.86
CA LEU A 229 -7.82 6.10 0.88
C LEU A 229 -9.21 5.67 1.35
N VAL A 230 -9.37 5.30 2.63
CA VAL A 230 -10.66 4.94 3.21
C VAL A 230 -11.63 6.11 3.17
N PHE A 231 -11.18 7.31 3.58
CA PHE A 231 -12.01 8.52 3.56
C PHE A 231 -12.48 8.85 2.14
N ALA A 232 -11.57 8.81 1.16
CA ALA A 232 -11.91 8.99 -0.24
C ALA A 232 -12.88 7.92 -0.76
N GLY A 233 -12.68 6.65 -0.38
CA GLY A 233 -13.59 5.54 -0.71
C GLY A 233 -15.01 5.75 -0.17
N ILE A 234 -15.14 6.05 1.12
CA ILE A 234 -16.46 6.30 1.73
C ILE A 234 -17.18 7.46 1.05
N LYS A 235 -16.45 8.56 0.78
CA LYS A 235 -17.02 9.74 0.11
C LYS A 235 -17.53 9.43 -1.30
N THR A 236 -16.89 8.48 -1.99
CA THR A 236 -17.16 8.13 -3.39
C THR A 236 -17.96 6.83 -3.54
N ARG A 237 -18.66 6.41 -2.49
CA ARG A 237 -19.48 5.17 -2.42
C ARG A 237 -20.50 4.97 -3.57
N ASN A 238 -20.84 6.02 -4.32
CA ASN A 238 -21.82 5.97 -5.39
C ASN A 238 -21.19 5.83 -6.78
N ILE A 239 -19.86 5.87 -6.89
CA ILE A 239 -19.11 5.86 -8.16
C ILE A 239 -19.48 4.67 -9.06
N GLY A 240 -19.72 3.49 -8.46
CA GLY A 240 -20.12 2.29 -9.18
C GLY A 240 -21.50 2.41 -9.85
N LYS A 241 -22.46 3.08 -9.20
CA LYS A 241 -23.80 3.33 -9.74
C LYS A 241 -23.77 4.39 -10.84
N LEU A 242 -23.08 5.50 -10.58
CA LEU A 242 -22.96 6.63 -11.51
C LEU A 242 -22.33 6.19 -12.84
N ARG A 243 -21.31 5.35 -12.79
CA ARG A 243 -20.67 4.80 -14.01
C ARG A 243 -21.60 3.93 -14.85
N ASN A 244 -22.48 3.15 -14.23
CA ASN A 244 -23.40 2.28 -14.98
C ASN A 244 -24.50 3.10 -15.66
N MET A 245 -24.97 4.18 -15.03
CA MET A 245 -25.94 5.10 -15.64
C MET A 245 -25.34 5.85 -16.84
N SER A 246 -24.06 6.21 -16.81
CA SER A 246 -23.37 6.84 -17.95
C SER A 246 -23.18 5.93 -19.18
N LYS A 247 -23.47 4.63 -19.06
CA LYS A 247 -23.34 3.64 -20.16
C LYS A 247 -24.68 3.18 -20.73
N ALA A 248 -25.78 3.51 -20.05
CA ALA A 248 -27.14 3.21 -20.48
C ALA A 248 -27.66 4.35 -21.37
#